data_AF-A0A3N2G394-F1
#
_entry.id   AF-A0A3N2G394-F1
#
_cell.length_a   1.000
_cell.length_b   1.000
_cell.length_c   1.000
_cell.angle_alpha   90.00
_cell.angle_beta   90.00
_cell.angle_gamma   90.00
#
_symmetry.space_group_name_H-M   'P 1'
#
loop_
_entity.id
_entity.type
_entity.pdbx_description
1 polymer ?
#
loop_
_entity_poly.entity_id
_entity_poly.type
_entity_poly.pdbx_seq_one_letter_code
_entity_poly.pdbx_strand_id
1 'polypeptide(L)'
;MVAQTPPPIETSTTAAKPPPGVATARSMARTAARPTAARPSKPRQSRTTTPGATRLPTPAVVDVRDQDRQPDDAEPARWWKHGEHVGPWQVEVRHRVEDISAQVSLLQPRPRSAVERHLATARHASMAPFPRWQWWNGTSIETAWNATHLAQATLPLVVGRDALPRQLVDARRRTIMRLTKGDPLRLAVEEPELGERVAAHTATAEDRQAIAAALQASLELADDEHRNLRDWRNRLLRVAMLAALALALTIVAAALRPEYLPLCGPAGGGATLCPGGGATATSRDAGVVAFLGALGGALAAIIAMRRASPGSSPYRITPALSLVRVPLGGLTAVVGVMLVQSGEVPGVSLTSASQVAVFALLFGFSQELVTRLLESRARVVQDATKGRSSSADRQDVSPRAA
;
A
#
# COMPACT_ATOMS: atom_id res chain seq x y z
N MET A 1 -13.82 -58.70 18.72
CA MET A 1 -12.46 -59.26 18.80
C MET A 1 -12.33 -60.29 17.68
N VAL A 2 -11.14 -60.40 17.07
CA VAL A 2 -10.77 -61.26 15.92
C VAL A 2 -11.21 -60.65 14.57
N ALA A 3 -10.38 -59.81 13.93
CA ALA A 3 -9.24 -60.11 13.07
C ALA A 3 -9.65 -60.68 11.70
N GLN A 4 -9.53 -59.86 10.65
CA GLN A 4 -9.42 -60.32 9.26
C GLN A 4 -8.42 -59.46 8.48
N THR A 5 -7.59 -60.20 7.78
CA THR A 5 -6.28 -59.93 7.18
C THR A 5 -6.36 -59.15 5.86
N PRO A 6 -5.35 -58.35 5.48
CA PRO A 6 -5.24 -57.79 4.13
C PRO A 6 -4.58 -58.79 3.14
N PRO A 7 -4.91 -58.76 1.83
CA PRO A 7 -4.16 -59.47 0.79
C PRO A 7 -2.92 -58.68 0.32
N PRO A 8 -1.96 -59.35 -0.36
CA PRO A 8 -0.54 -59.00 -0.33
C PRO A 8 -0.06 -58.00 -1.38
N ILE A 9 1.09 -57.41 -1.06
CA ILE A 9 1.93 -56.55 -1.90
C ILE A 9 2.71 -57.44 -2.88
N GLU A 10 2.49 -57.27 -4.18
CA GLU A 10 3.40 -57.77 -5.20
C GLU A 10 4.62 -56.85 -5.32
N THR A 11 5.77 -57.43 -5.01
CA THR A 11 7.09 -56.86 -5.27
C THR A 11 7.55 -57.34 -6.64
N SER A 12 7.61 -56.42 -7.60
CA SER A 12 8.33 -56.64 -8.85
C SER A 12 9.55 -55.74 -8.86
N THR A 13 10.65 -56.31 -8.36
CA THR A 13 12.02 -55.83 -8.56
C THR A 13 12.38 -56.10 -10.03
N THR A 14 12.75 -55.08 -10.80
CA THR A 14 13.54 -55.32 -12.01
C THR A 14 14.61 -54.25 -12.16
N ALA A 15 15.80 -54.70 -11.79
CA ALA A 15 17.14 -54.38 -12.27
C ALA A 15 17.33 -53.12 -13.13
N ALA A 16 18.25 -52.30 -12.61
CA ALA A 16 18.99 -51.27 -13.30
C ALA A 16 19.70 -51.76 -14.58
N LYS A 17 19.83 -50.85 -15.55
CA LYS A 17 20.89 -50.87 -16.56
C LYS A 17 21.51 -49.46 -16.71
N PRO A 18 22.85 -49.33 -16.71
CA PRO A 18 23.59 -48.05 -16.65
C PRO A 18 23.81 -47.41 -18.05
N PRO A 19 24.38 -46.18 -18.12
CA PRO A 19 24.30 -45.33 -19.30
C PRO A 19 25.48 -45.53 -20.26
N PRO A 20 25.32 -45.20 -21.55
CA PRO A 20 26.39 -44.67 -22.38
C PRO A 20 26.23 -43.15 -22.46
N GLY A 21 27.25 -42.32 -22.48
CA GLY A 21 28.65 -42.52 -22.81
C GLY A 21 29.16 -41.15 -23.23
N VAL A 22 30.28 -40.77 -22.64
CA VAL A 22 31.00 -39.51 -22.80
C VAL A 22 31.45 -39.32 -24.26
N ALA A 23 31.28 -38.11 -24.80
CA ALA A 23 32.06 -37.62 -25.94
C ALA A 23 32.65 -36.26 -25.60
N THR A 24 33.95 -36.28 -25.32
CA THR A 24 34.90 -35.17 -25.21
C THR A 24 35.37 -34.75 -26.60
N ALA A 25 35.54 -33.44 -26.83
CA ALA A 25 36.66 -32.77 -27.54
C ALA A 25 36.21 -31.38 -28.05
N ARG A 26 36.72 -30.27 -27.50
CA ARG A 26 37.98 -29.56 -27.82
C ARG A 26 37.91 -28.67 -29.08
N SER A 27 38.09 -27.38 -28.81
CA SER A 27 39.02 -26.46 -29.51
C SER A 27 38.50 -25.53 -30.61
N MET A 28 39.03 -24.30 -30.54
CA MET A 28 39.14 -23.22 -31.55
C MET A 28 37.94 -22.30 -31.72
N ALA A 29 38.06 -20.97 -31.82
CA ALA A 29 39.19 -20.06 -31.69
C ALA A 29 38.67 -18.63 -31.46
N ARG A 30 39.57 -17.80 -30.93
CA ARG A 30 39.56 -16.33 -30.84
C ARG A 30 38.92 -15.64 -32.06
N THR A 31 38.16 -14.59 -31.82
CA THR A 31 38.22 -13.39 -32.68
C THR A 31 37.96 -12.14 -31.85
N ALA A 32 38.93 -11.23 -31.90
CA ALA A 32 38.89 -9.91 -31.28
C ALA A 32 38.58 -8.87 -32.36
N ALA A 33 37.73 -7.88 -32.05
CA ALA A 33 37.68 -6.54 -32.65
C ALA A 33 36.66 -5.71 -31.84
N ARG A 34 37.10 -4.86 -30.90
CA ARG A 34 37.37 -3.40 -30.99
C ARG A 34 36.13 -2.48 -31.23
N PRO A 35 36.11 -1.27 -30.62
CA PRO A 35 34.91 -0.49 -30.36
C PRO A 35 34.62 0.55 -31.45
N THR A 36 33.34 0.86 -31.65
CA THR A 36 32.91 1.91 -32.59
C THR A 36 32.72 3.24 -31.87
N ALA A 37 33.49 4.21 -32.34
CA ALA A 37 33.57 5.57 -31.85
C ALA A 37 32.35 6.44 -32.23
N ALA A 38 32.14 7.47 -31.40
CA ALA A 38 31.27 8.61 -31.60
C ALA A 38 31.56 9.39 -32.90
N ARG A 39 30.53 10.02 -33.46
CA ARG A 39 30.64 11.07 -34.49
C ARG A 39 29.33 11.89 -34.57
N PRO A 40 29.31 13.08 -35.20
CA PRO A 40 29.25 14.36 -34.48
C PRO A 40 28.02 15.20 -34.84
N SER A 41 27.66 16.12 -33.95
CA SER A 41 26.71 17.20 -34.21
C SER A 41 27.32 18.26 -35.13
N LYS A 42 26.54 18.71 -36.13
CA LYS A 42 26.82 19.89 -36.96
C LYS A 42 25.69 20.92 -36.85
N PRO A 43 25.98 22.21 -37.12
CA PRO A 43 25.35 23.35 -36.47
C PRO A 43 24.22 23.96 -37.31
N ARG A 44 23.25 24.62 -36.66
CA ARG A 44 22.25 25.43 -37.33
C ARG A 44 22.24 26.87 -36.82
N GLN A 45 23.00 27.67 -37.57
CA GLN A 45 22.78 29.06 -37.97
C GLN A 45 21.97 29.99 -37.06
N SER A 46 22.71 30.94 -36.52
CA SER A 46 22.33 32.27 -36.07
C SER A 46 21.60 33.06 -37.15
N ARG A 47 20.48 33.69 -36.77
CA ARG A 47 19.84 34.75 -37.54
C ARG A 47 19.79 36.01 -36.68
N THR A 48 20.53 37.00 -37.14
CA THR A 48 20.65 38.37 -36.67
C THR A 48 19.38 39.16 -36.96
N THR A 49 18.87 39.87 -35.95
CA THR A 49 18.07 41.09 -36.10
C THR A 49 18.45 42.07 -34.99
N THR A 50 18.82 43.28 -35.42
CA THR A 50 19.37 44.44 -34.69
C THR A 50 18.26 45.21 -33.89
N PRO A 51 18.54 46.32 -33.16
CA PRO A 51 18.08 46.49 -31.78
C PRO A 51 16.99 47.57 -31.62
N GLY A 52 15.99 47.31 -30.79
CA GLY A 52 15.05 48.31 -30.28
C GLY A 52 15.43 48.67 -28.83
N ALA A 53 15.75 49.94 -28.60
CA ALA A 53 16.09 50.47 -27.29
C ALA A 53 14.90 50.42 -26.31
N THR A 54 15.08 49.79 -25.15
CA THR A 54 14.25 50.02 -23.97
C THR A 54 15.11 49.93 -22.69
N ARG A 55 14.92 50.91 -21.82
CA ARG A 55 15.74 51.32 -20.66
C ARG A 55 16.06 50.18 -19.68
N LEU A 56 17.29 50.21 -19.16
CA LEU A 56 17.69 49.53 -17.91
C LEU A 56 16.82 50.03 -16.73
N PRO A 57 16.27 49.14 -15.89
CA PRO A 57 15.73 49.55 -14.59
C PRO A 57 16.88 49.77 -13.60
N THR A 58 16.90 50.97 -13.01
CA THR A 58 17.73 51.38 -11.88
C THR A 58 17.55 50.42 -10.69
N PRO A 59 18.60 50.09 -9.91
CA PRO A 59 18.43 49.30 -8.69
C PRO A 59 17.56 50.06 -7.68
N ALA A 60 16.45 49.45 -7.27
CA ALA A 60 15.58 49.98 -6.24
C ALA A 60 16.33 49.99 -4.90
N VAL A 61 16.53 51.20 -4.38
CA VAL A 61 16.95 51.45 -3.00
C VAL A 61 15.84 50.90 -2.09
N VAL A 62 16.16 49.90 -1.29
CA VAL A 62 15.28 49.38 -0.24
C VAL A 62 15.23 50.42 0.87
N ASP A 63 14.09 51.08 1.02
CA ASP A 63 13.83 52.06 2.07
C ASP A 63 13.70 51.35 3.42
N VAL A 64 14.63 51.62 4.34
CA VAL A 64 14.76 50.99 5.67
C VAL A 64 13.88 51.73 6.68
N ARG A 65 12.58 51.88 6.38
CA ARG A 65 11.64 52.63 7.23
C ARG A 65 10.34 51.92 7.60
N ASP A 66 10.22 50.64 7.30
CA ASP A 66 8.98 49.87 7.54
C ASP A 66 9.12 48.80 8.66
N GLN A 67 10.08 48.95 9.58
CA GLN A 67 10.33 48.00 10.68
C GLN A 67 9.57 48.26 11.99
N ASP A 68 8.80 49.35 12.10
CA ASP A 68 8.07 49.71 13.34
C ASP A 68 6.57 49.39 13.31
N ARG A 69 6.14 48.33 12.60
CA ARG A 69 4.76 47.84 12.71
C ARG A 69 4.65 46.82 13.86
N GLN A 70 4.33 47.35 15.03
CA GLN A 70 3.98 46.61 16.23
C GLN A 70 2.81 45.63 15.95
N PRO A 71 2.90 44.34 16.34
CA PRO A 71 1.85 43.35 16.11
C PRO A 71 0.77 43.42 17.20
N ASP A 72 0.23 44.61 17.45
CA ASP A 72 -0.95 44.79 18.29
C ASP A 72 -2.15 45.01 17.37
N ASP A 73 -2.69 43.90 16.85
CA ASP A 73 -4.06 43.73 16.33
C ASP A 73 -4.16 42.29 15.79
N ALA A 74 -3.97 41.31 16.69
CA ALA A 74 -4.35 39.94 16.40
C ALA A 74 -5.88 39.87 16.36
N GLU A 75 -6.45 40.06 15.16
CA GLU A 75 -7.85 39.71 14.88
C GLU A 75 -8.13 38.33 15.50
N PRO A 76 -9.18 38.17 16.34
CA PRO A 76 -9.55 36.87 16.84
C PRO A 76 -10.06 36.02 15.67
N ALA A 77 -9.13 35.28 15.08
CA ALA A 77 -9.28 33.92 14.59
C ALA A 77 -10.70 33.60 14.03
N ARG A 78 -11.13 34.30 12.97
CA ARG A 78 -12.34 33.98 12.19
C ARG A 78 -12.11 32.78 11.24
N TRP A 79 -11.47 31.71 11.70
CA TRP A 79 -11.01 30.59 10.85
C TRP A 79 -12.03 29.47 10.64
N TRP A 80 -13.24 29.62 11.17
CA TRP A 80 -14.34 28.68 10.91
C TRP A 80 -15.34 29.26 9.91
N LYS A 81 -14.92 29.42 8.65
CA LYS A 81 -15.91 29.49 7.56
C LYS A 81 -16.51 28.08 7.42
N HIS A 82 -17.77 27.92 7.81
CA HIS A 82 -18.56 26.67 7.79
C HIS A 82 -18.74 26.00 6.40
N GLY A 83 -17.90 26.31 5.39
CA GLY A 83 -17.97 25.77 4.03
C GLY A 83 -16.80 24.88 3.61
N GLU A 84 -15.65 24.92 4.30
CA GLU A 84 -14.51 24.07 3.95
C GLU A 84 -14.60 22.74 4.71
N HIS A 85 -14.79 21.63 3.99
CA HIS A 85 -14.75 20.30 4.58
C HIS A 85 -13.32 20.00 5.05
N VAL A 86 -13.04 20.28 6.32
CA VAL A 86 -11.77 19.94 6.96
C VAL A 86 -11.79 18.45 7.30
N GLY A 87 -10.91 17.68 6.65
CA GLY A 87 -10.72 16.26 6.93
C GLY A 87 -10.19 16.03 8.35
N PRO A 88 -10.53 14.88 8.99
CA PRO A 88 -10.09 14.59 10.37
C PRO A 88 -8.58 14.70 10.59
N TRP A 89 -7.77 14.27 9.61
CA TRP A 89 -6.30 14.36 9.68
C TRP A 89 -5.81 15.82 9.73
N GLN A 90 -6.52 16.77 9.09
CA GLN A 90 -6.14 18.18 9.11
C GLN A 90 -6.38 18.78 10.49
N VAL A 91 -7.47 18.41 11.14
CA VAL A 91 -7.77 18.82 12.52
C VAL A 91 -6.66 18.31 13.44
N GLU A 92 -6.25 17.06 13.29
CA GLU A 92 -5.19 16.45 14.09
C GLU A 92 -3.83 17.12 13.88
N VAL A 93 -3.41 17.31 12.62
CA VAL A 93 -2.17 18.03 12.29
C VAL A 93 -2.21 19.45 12.85
N ARG A 94 -3.32 20.17 12.67
CA ARG A 94 -3.44 21.54 13.15
C ARG A 94 -3.36 21.63 14.67
N HIS A 95 -4.08 20.76 15.38
CA HIS A 95 -3.98 20.69 16.83
C HIS A 95 -2.54 20.42 17.28
N ARG A 96 -1.83 19.51 16.59
CA ARG A 96 -0.43 19.22 16.90
C ARG A 96 0.49 20.42 16.59
N VAL A 97 0.27 21.10 15.47
CA VAL A 97 1.01 22.32 15.12
C VAL A 97 0.79 23.41 16.16
N GLU A 98 -0.45 23.62 16.61
CA GLU A 98 -0.80 24.60 17.64
C GLU A 98 -0.13 24.26 18.99
N ASP A 99 -0.15 22.99 19.42
CA ASP A 99 0.54 22.51 20.63
C ASP A 99 2.07 22.76 20.57
N ILE A 100 2.72 22.39 19.46
CA ILE A 100 4.17 22.63 19.30
C ILE A 100 4.46 24.14 19.24
N SER A 101 3.60 24.92 18.58
CA SER A 101 3.74 26.39 18.51
C SER A 101 3.69 27.03 19.89
N ALA A 102 2.78 26.56 20.76
CA ALA A 102 2.67 27.04 22.13
C ALA A 102 3.96 26.75 22.93
N GLN A 103 4.54 25.57 22.77
CA GLN A 103 5.79 25.19 23.45
C GLN A 103 7.00 26.05 23.04
N VAL A 104 7.06 26.52 21.79
CA VAL A 104 8.19 27.33 21.30
C VAL A 104 7.96 28.84 21.39
N SER A 105 6.76 29.28 21.77
CA SER A 105 6.36 30.69 21.79
C SER A 105 7.24 31.56 22.70
N LEU A 106 7.70 30.98 23.82
CA LEU A 106 8.55 31.64 24.83
C LEU A 106 10.05 31.54 24.54
N LEU A 107 10.45 30.86 23.45
CA LEU A 107 11.87 30.70 23.10
C LEU A 107 12.43 31.94 22.41
N GLN A 108 13.75 32.12 22.51
CA GLN A 108 14.46 33.16 21.77
C GLN A 108 14.28 33.00 20.24
N PRO A 109 14.37 34.09 19.44
CA PRO A 109 14.05 34.06 18.01
C PRO A 109 14.88 33.05 17.19
N ARG A 110 16.18 32.92 17.46
CA ARG A 110 17.07 32.01 16.71
C ARG A 110 16.67 30.54 16.84
N PRO A 111 16.60 29.93 18.05
CA PRO A 111 16.19 28.54 18.20
C PRO A 111 14.73 28.31 17.76
N ARG A 112 13.84 29.29 18.00
CA ARG A 112 12.44 29.25 17.57
C ARG A 112 12.28 29.10 16.06
N SER A 113 13.09 29.83 15.27
CA SER A 113 13.00 29.83 13.81
C SER A 113 13.19 28.44 13.17
N ALA A 114 13.98 27.55 13.79
CA ALA A 114 14.22 26.21 13.27
C ALA A 114 12.94 25.36 13.30
N VAL A 115 12.22 25.39 14.42
CA VAL A 115 10.95 24.69 14.59
C VAL A 115 9.85 25.35 13.76
N GLU A 116 9.80 26.69 13.75
CA GLU A 116 8.77 27.42 13.01
C GLU A 116 8.81 27.19 11.49
N ARG A 117 9.98 26.98 10.88
CA ARG A 117 10.06 26.62 9.45
C ARG A 117 9.35 25.30 9.15
N HIS A 118 9.51 24.31 10.02
CA HIS A 118 8.82 23.03 9.89
C HIS A 118 7.31 23.19 10.13
N LEU A 119 6.91 23.94 11.16
CA LEU A 119 5.49 24.22 11.43
C LEU A 119 4.82 25.02 10.30
N ALA A 120 5.53 25.98 9.70
CA ALA A 120 5.03 26.70 8.53
C ALA A 120 4.78 25.74 7.36
N THR A 121 5.71 24.83 7.09
CA THR A 121 5.55 23.79 6.05
C THR A 121 4.33 22.91 6.35
N ALA A 122 4.16 22.49 7.60
CA ALA A 122 3.00 21.70 8.03
C ALA A 122 1.67 22.45 7.84
N ARG A 123 1.61 23.74 8.23
CA ARG A 123 0.44 24.59 8.02
C ARG A 123 0.09 24.69 6.54
N HIS A 124 1.05 25.06 5.70
CA HIS A 124 0.83 25.19 4.25
C HIS A 124 0.34 23.87 3.63
N ALA A 125 0.94 22.74 4.01
CA ALA A 125 0.51 21.43 3.53
C ALA A 125 -0.88 21.00 4.04
N SER A 126 -1.38 21.62 5.11
CA SER A 126 -2.72 21.37 5.68
C SER A 126 -3.82 22.32 5.18
N MET A 127 -3.47 23.42 4.49
CA MET A 127 -4.43 24.41 3.99
C MET A 127 -5.18 23.92 2.74
N ALA A 128 -6.50 24.13 2.72
CA ALA A 128 -7.36 23.93 1.56
C ALA A 128 -7.09 25.01 0.47
N PRO A 129 -7.45 24.76 -0.81
CA PRO A 129 -8.16 23.60 -1.35
C PRO A 129 -7.24 22.46 -1.85
N PHE A 130 -7.67 21.22 -1.61
CA PHE A 130 -6.99 20.03 -2.14
C PHE A 130 -7.73 19.52 -3.39
N PRO A 131 -7.04 19.37 -4.54
CA PRO A 131 -7.60 18.67 -5.70
C PRO A 131 -7.99 17.24 -5.31
N ARG A 132 -9.11 16.71 -5.82
CA ARG A 132 -9.57 15.34 -5.55
C ARG A 132 -8.52 14.27 -5.87
N TRP A 133 -7.59 14.55 -6.80
CA TRP A 133 -6.47 13.67 -7.14
C TRP A 133 -5.35 13.65 -6.07
N GLN A 134 -5.18 14.68 -5.25
CA GLN A 134 -4.22 14.66 -4.14
C GLN A 134 -4.64 13.72 -3.02
N TRP A 135 -5.93 13.41 -2.88
CA TRP A 135 -6.40 12.33 -1.98
C TRP A 135 -5.84 10.95 -2.38
N TRP A 136 -5.59 10.76 -3.68
CA TRP A 136 -4.99 9.55 -4.22
C TRP A 136 -3.48 9.49 -3.98
N ASN A 137 -2.78 10.60 -4.24
CA ASN A 137 -1.32 10.67 -4.10
C ASN A 137 -0.86 10.80 -2.64
N GLY A 138 -1.64 11.44 -1.77
CA GLY A 138 -1.34 11.61 -0.35
C GLY A 138 -0.19 12.58 -0.04
N THR A 139 0.41 13.23 -1.05
CA THR A 139 1.63 14.04 -0.89
C THR A 139 1.50 15.12 0.16
N SER A 140 0.38 15.85 0.18
CA SER A 140 0.17 16.93 1.14
C SER A 140 0.00 16.41 2.58
N ILE A 141 -0.62 15.23 2.74
CA ILE A 141 -0.76 14.57 4.04
C ILE A 141 0.63 14.18 4.56
N GLU A 142 1.46 13.58 3.71
CA GLU A 142 2.84 13.21 4.06
C GLU A 142 3.69 14.43 4.38
N THR A 143 3.61 15.48 3.56
CA THR A 143 4.35 16.72 3.81
C THR A 143 3.93 17.34 5.14
N ALA A 144 2.63 17.34 5.46
CA ALA A 144 2.12 17.90 6.70
C ALA A 144 2.59 17.12 7.94
N TRP A 145 2.48 15.79 7.91
CA TRP A 145 2.91 14.93 9.01
C TRP A 145 4.43 14.89 9.16
N ASN A 146 5.18 14.70 8.08
CA ASN A 146 6.64 14.71 8.12
C ASN A 146 7.18 16.04 8.66
N ALA A 147 6.63 17.17 8.20
CA ALA A 147 7.04 18.48 8.71
C ALA A 147 6.70 18.64 10.20
N THR A 148 5.54 18.15 10.64
CA THR A 148 5.16 18.16 12.07
C THR A 148 6.07 17.28 12.91
N HIS A 149 6.45 16.10 12.41
CA HIS A 149 7.36 15.18 13.08
C HIS A 149 8.79 15.72 13.15
N LEU A 150 9.28 16.35 12.09
CA LEU A 150 10.58 17.04 12.10
C LEU A 150 10.59 18.20 13.12
N ALA A 151 9.51 18.98 13.19
CA ALA A 151 9.35 20.01 14.22
C ALA A 151 9.41 19.39 15.62
N GLN A 152 8.72 18.27 15.83
CA GLN A 152 8.68 17.57 17.11
C GLN A 152 10.04 16.99 17.50
N ALA A 153 10.75 16.36 16.56
CA ALA A 153 12.09 15.81 16.76
C ALA A 153 13.15 16.88 17.07
N THR A 154 12.92 18.12 16.61
CA THR A 154 13.81 19.27 16.87
C THR A 154 13.62 19.86 18.27
N LEU A 155 12.47 19.63 18.94
CA LEU A 155 12.16 20.23 20.24
C LEU A 155 13.23 20.00 21.32
N PRO A 156 13.76 18.77 21.55
CA PRO A 156 14.76 18.53 22.60
C PRO A 156 16.02 19.41 22.46
N LEU A 157 16.34 19.82 21.23
CA LEU A 157 17.50 20.66 20.93
C LEU A 157 17.28 22.14 21.32
N VAL A 158 16.04 22.62 21.29
CA VAL A 158 15.73 24.06 21.44
C VAL A 158 15.03 24.42 22.74
N VAL A 159 14.35 23.48 23.39
CA VAL A 159 13.56 23.78 24.61
C VAL A 159 14.46 24.08 25.82
N GLY A 160 13.95 24.87 26.77
CA GLY A 160 14.62 25.12 28.05
C GLY A 160 14.82 23.84 28.87
N ARG A 161 15.69 23.91 29.88
CA ARG A 161 15.99 22.78 30.77
C ARG A 161 14.76 22.27 31.54
N ASP A 162 13.80 23.15 31.80
CA ASP A 162 12.58 22.83 32.55
C ASP A 162 11.57 22.02 31.71
N ALA A 163 11.62 22.17 30.39
CA ALA A 163 10.71 21.49 29.46
C ALA A 163 11.30 20.18 28.89
N LEU A 164 12.60 19.95 29.06
CA LEU A 164 13.29 18.74 28.58
C LEU A 164 12.76 17.42 29.19
N PRO A 165 12.37 17.34 30.48
CA PRO A 165 11.79 16.12 31.04
C PRO A 165 10.55 15.63 30.28
N ARG A 166 9.70 16.54 29.81
CA ARG A 166 8.52 16.20 28.99
C ARG A 166 8.93 15.52 27.68
N GLN A 167 9.99 16.02 27.03
CA GLN A 167 10.49 15.46 25.79
C GLN A 167 11.13 14.08 26.00
N LEU A 168 11.85 13.87 27.10
CA LEU A 168 12.41 12.57 27.44
C LEU A 168 11.30 11.52 27.65
N VAL A 169 10.21 11.89 28.33
CA VAL A 169 9.05 10.99 28.53
C VAL A 169 8.37 10.65 27.21
N ASP A 170 8.15 11.62 26.31
CA ASP A 170 7.56 11.35 24.98
C ASP A 170 8.49 10.47 24.13
N ALA A 171 9.80 10.73 24.14
CA ALA A 171 10.80 9.91 23.45
C ALA A 171 10.81 8.47 23.98
N ARG A 172 10.89 8.26 25.30
CA ARG A 172 10.82 6.91 25.92
C ARG A 172 9.54 6.18 25.53
N ARG A 173 8.38 6.84 25.64
CA ARG A 173 7.09 6.21 25.28
C ARG A 173 7.06 5.74 23.82
N ARG A 174 7.54 6.55 22.88
CA ARG A 174 7.46 6.22 21.44
C ARG A 174 8.50 5.20 21.02
N THR A 175 9.71 5.30 21.55
CA THR A 175 10.80 4.35 21.30
C THR A 175 10.43 2.96 21.84
N ILE A 176 9.84 2.86 23.04
CA ILE A 176 9.33 1.59 23.58
C ILE A 176 8.32 0.91 22.65
N MET A 177 7.45 1.71 22.02
CA MET A 177 6.37 1.22 21.16
C MET A 177 6.83 0.77 19.77
N ARG A 178 7.93 1.32 19.25
CA ARG A 178 8.33 1.12 17.84
C ARG A 178 9.73 0.57 17.62
N LEU A 179 10.68 0.87 18.51
CA LEU A 179 12.04 0.37 18.41
C LEU A 179 12.18 -0.97 19.12
N THR A 180 12.99 -1.85 18.54
CA THR A 180 13.32 -3.14 19.15
C THR A 180 14.08 -2.94 20.46
N LYS A 181 14.00 -3.92 21.38
CA LYS A 181 14.64 -3.83 22.71
C LYS A 181 16.16 -3.68 22.67
N GLY A 182 16.82 -4.09 21.58
CA GLY A 182 18.27 -4.00 21.40
C GLY A 182 18.73 -2.78 20.58
N ASP A 183 17.81 -1.88 20.21
CA ASP A 183 18.16 -0.71 19.42
C ASP A 183 19.00 0.29 20.24
N PRO A 184 20.16 0.75 19.73
CA PRO A 184 21.03 1.66 20.47
C PRO A 184 20.34 2.97 20.87
N LEU A 185 19.42 3.49 20.04
CA LEU A 185 18.71 4.74 20.33
C LEU A 185 17.69 4.55 21.45
N ARG A 186 17.06 3.38 21.52
CA ARG A 186 16.16 3.03 22.62
C ARG A 186 16.92 2.87 23.92
N LEU A 187 18.03 2.15 23.91
CA LEU A 187 18.87 1.95 25.08
C LEU A 187 19.41 3.29 25.61
N ALA A 188 19.81 4.19 24.71
CA ALA A 188 20.29 5.53 25.08
C ALA A 188 19.23 6.35 25.84
N VAL A 189 17.96 6.33 25.40
CA VAL A 189 16.91 7.08 26.11
C VAL A 189 16.41 6.38 27.38
N GLU A 190 16.51 5.05 27.45
CA GLU A 190 16.15 4.25 28.63
C GLU A 190 17.24 4.25 29.71
N GLU A 191 18.43 4.79 29.42
CA GLU A 191 19.51 4.92 30.39
C GLU A 191 19.03 5.66 31.67
N PRO A 192 19.22 5.07 32.86
CA PRO A 192 18.82 5.69 34.12
C PRO A 192 19.52 7.03 34.36
N GLU A 193 20.83 7.09 34.07
CA GLU A 193 21.66 8.27 34.27
C GLU A 193 21.18 9.46 33.45
N LEU A 194 20.74 9.25 32.20
CA LEU A 194 20.12 10.29 31.38
C LEU A 194 18.86 10.85 32.06
N GLY A 195 18.04 9.99 32.66
CA GLY A 195 16.86 10.41 33.41
C GLY A 195 17.20 11.29 34.61
N GLU A 196 18.24 10.92 35.36
CA GLU A 196 18.74 11.67 36.51
C GLU A 196 19.32 13.03 36.08
N ARG A 197 20.16 13.07 35.04
CA ARG A 197 20.71 14.32 34.48
C ARG A 197 19.61 15.27 33.99
N VAL A 198 18.57 14.73 33.35
CA VAL A 198 17.43 15.53 32.87
C VAL A 198 16.59 16.05 34.04
N ALA A 199 16.35 15.24 35.07
CA ALA A 199 15.62 15.64 36.27
C ALA A 199 16.38 16.68 37.12
N ALA A 200 17.70 16.57 37.18
CA ALA A 200 18.58 17.53 37.86
C ALA A 200 18.87 18.81 37.03
N HIS A 201 18.29 18.92 35.83
CA HIS A 201 18.55 20.02 34.89
C HIS A 201 20.04 20.18 34.49
N THR A 202 20.82 19.10 34.53
CA THR A 202 22.25 19.04 34.18
C THR A 202 22.53 18.34 32.85
N ALA A 203 21.48 18.01 32.09
CA ALA A 203 21.60 17.36 30.78
C ALA A 203 22.49 18.16 29.80
N THR A 204 23.38 17.43 29.14
CA THR A 204 24.36 17.95 28.18
C THR A 204 23.75 18.20 26.80
N ALA A 205 24.53 18.79 25.89
CA ALA A 205 24.13 18.91 24.48
C ALA A 205 24.01 17.54 23.80
N GLU A 206 24.85 16.57 24.19
CA GLU A 206 24.82 15.20 23.70
C GLU A 206 23.56 14.46 24.17
N ASP A 207 23.17 14.64 25.44
CA ASP A 207 21.91 14.10 25.98
C ASP A 207 20.69 14.58 25.16
N ARG A 208 20.67 15.87 24.80
CA ARG A 208 19.61 16.45 23.97
C ARG A 208 19.60 15.88 22.55
N GLN A 209 20.78 15.64 21.98
CA GLN A 209 20.92 15.00 20.67
C GLN A 209 20.45 13.54 20.71
N ALA A 210 20.77 12.78 21.75
CA ALA A 210 20.30 11.41 21.93
C ALA A 210 18.76 11.35 22.00
N ILE A 211 18.13 12.25 22.78
CA ILE A 211 16.66 12.35 22.86
C ILE A 211 16.06 12.71 21.49
N ALA A 212 16.63 13.70 20.80
CA ALA A 212 16.16 14.12 19.47
C ALA A 212 16.28 13.00 18.43
N ALA A 213 17.42 12.31 18.38
CA ALA A 213 17.67 11.21 17.45
C ALA A 213 16.73 10.02 17.69
N ALA A 214 16.54 9.65 18.95
CA ALA A 214 15.62 8.56 19.30
C ALA A 214 14.16 8.91 18.97
N LEU A 215 13.75 10.16 19.23
CA LEU A 215 12.43 10.64 18.85
C LEU A 215 12.25 10.67 17.33
N GLN A 216 13.23 11.18 16.58
CA GLN A 216 13.22 11.20 15.12
C GLN A 216 13.08 9.78 14.54
N ALA A 217 13.93 8.84 14.97
CA ALA A 217 13.86 7.46 14.51
C ALA A 217 12.49 6.81 14.79
N SER A 218 11.92 7.05 15.98
CA SER A 218 10.59 6.53 16.33
C SER A 218 9.46 7.12 15.46
N LEU A 219 9.62 8.38 15.03
CA LEU A 219 8.66 9.08 14.17
C LEU A 219 8.79 8.65 12.71
N GLU A 220 10.01 8.48 12.22
CA GLU A 220 10.28 7.95 10.87
C GLU A 220 9.67 6.54 10.70
N LEU A 221 9.81 5.67 11.71
CA LEU A 221 9.15 4.37 11.72
C LEU A 221 7.61 4.49 11.73
N ALA A 222 7.07 5.47 12.46
CA ALA A 222 5.64 5.73 12.43
C ALA A 222 5.17 6.18 11.03
N ASP A 223 5.95 7.01 10.36
CA ASP A 223 5.66 7.48 8.99
C ASP A 223 5.80 6.35 7.97
N ASP A 224 6.79 5.47 8.13
CA ASP A 224 6.97 4.26 7.32
C ASP A 224 5.77 3.32 7.43
N GLU A 225 5.28 3.07 8.64
CA GLU A 225 4.06 2.30 8.88
C GLU A 225 2.87 2.91 8.11
N HIS A 226 2.66 4.22 8.21
CA HIS A 226 1.58 4.91 7.49
C HIS A 226 1.76 4.86 5.97
N ARG A 227 3.01 4.99 5.46
CA ARG A 227 3.34 4.83 4.04
C ARG A 227 3.00 3.44 3.53
N ASN A 228 3.37 2.40 4.27
CA ASN A 228 3.06 1.02 3.93
C ASN A 228 1.54 0.75 3.86
N LEU A 229 0.75 1.31 4.79
CA LEU A 229 -0.71 1.20 4.77
C LEU A 229 -1.32 1.84 3.50
N ARG A 230 -0.81 3.00 3.09
CA ARG A 230 -1.27 3.69 1.88
C ARG A 230 -0.90 2.94 0.60
N ASP A 231 0.34 2.46 0.50
CA ASP A 231 0.79 1.70 -0.66
C ASP A 231 0.03 0.39 -0.81
N TRP A 232 -0.29 -0.25 0.33
CA TRP A 232 -1.20 -1.38 0.35
C TRP A 232 -2.59 -0.99 -0.18
N ARG A 233 -3.19 0.11 0.30
CA ARG A 233 -4.50 0.61 -0.18
C ARG A 233 -4.47 0.87 -1.69
N ASN A 234 -3.44 1.54 -2.19
CA ASN A 234 -3.29 1.87 -3.60
C ASN A 234 -3.08 0.62 -4.47
N ARG A 235 -2.30 -0.38 -3.99
CA ARG A 235 -2.21 -1.70 -4.63
C ARG A 235 -3.58 -2.38 -4.73
N LEU A 236 -4.35 -2.37 -3.65
CA LEU A 236 -5.70 -2.93 -3.65
C LEU A 236 -6.64 -2.23 -4.63
N LEU A 237 -6.64 -0.90 -4.65
CA LEU A 237 -7.49 -0.16 -5.57
C LEU A 237 -7.11 -0.43 -7.03
N ARG A 238 -5.82 -0.58 -7.34
CA ARG A 238 -5.37 -1.02 -8.67
C ARG A 238 -5.91 -2.41 -9.02
N VAL A 239 -5.84 -3.37 -8.10
CA VAL A 239 -6.41 -4.72 -8.31
C VAL A 239 -7.93 -4.65 -8.49
N ALA A 240 -8.64 -3.83 -7.70
CA ALA A 240 -10.08 -3.63 -7.84
C ALA A 240 -10.47 -3.03 -9.20
N MET A 241 -9.72 -2.03 -9.67
CA MET A 241 -9.92 -1.44 -11.00
C MET A 241 -9.66 -2.47 -12.12
N LEU A 242 -8.61 -3.29 -12.01
CA LEU A 242 -8.33 -4.35 -12.97
C LEU A 242 -9.42 -5.42 -12.96
N ALA A 243 -9.91 -5.84 -11.79
CA ALA A 243 -11.02 -6.79 -11.68
C ALA A 243 -12.32 -6.22 -12.26
N ALA A 244 -12.62 -4.95 -12.00
CA ALA A 244 -13.78 -4.27 -12.57
C ALA A 244 -13.67 -4.13 -14.09
N LEU A 245 -12.48 -3.81 -14.61
CA LEU A 245 -12.21 -3.78 -16.04
C LEU A 245 -12.39 -5.17 -16.67
N ALA A 246 -11.84 -6.22 -16.05
CA ALA A 246 -12.01 -7.59 -16.51
C ALA A 246 -13.49 -7.99 -16.53
N LEU A 247 -14.26 -7.67 -15.48
CA LEU A 247 -15.70 -7.93 -15.44
C LEU A 247 -16.43 -7.17 -16.56
N ALA A 248 -16.13 -5.89 -16.77
CA ALA A 248 -16.71 -5.10 -17.84
C ALA A 248 -16.39 -5.68 -19.22
N LEU A 249 -15.14 -6.07 -19.46
CA LEU A 249 -14.72 -6.72 -20.70
C LEU A 249 -15.44 -8.06 -20.91
N THR A 250 -15.64 -8.87 -19.86
CA THR A 250 -16.41 -10.12 -19.94
C THR A 250 -17.87 -9.85 -20.34
N ILE A 251 -18.51 -8.83 -19.74
CA ILE A 251 -19.88 -8.44 -20.07
C ILE A 251 -19.96 -7.95 -21.52
N VAL A 252 -19.03 -7.10 -21.95
CA VAL A 252 -18.98 -6.57 -23.33
C VAL A 252 -18.73 -7.69 -24.34
N ALA A 253 -17.79 -8.60 -24.06
CA ALA A 253 -17.48 -9.74 -24.91
C ALA A 253 -18.71 -10.65 -25.06
N ALA A 254 -19.41 -10.97 -23.97
CA ALA A 254 -20.63 -11.76 -24.00
C ALA A 254 -21.77 -11.06 -24.75
N ALA A 255 -21.86 -9.73 -24.65
CA ALA A 255 -22.87 -8.95 -25.38
C ALA A 255 -22.60 -8.88 -26.89
N LEU A 256 -21.33 -8.79 -27.30
CA LEU A 256 -20.93 -8.73 -28.70
C LEU A 256 -20.90 -10.11 -29.38
N ARG A 257 -20.55 -11.15 -28.60
CA ARG A 257 -20.29 -12.50 -29.08
C ARG A 257 -20.75 -13.52 -28.03
N PRO A 258 -22.05 -13.81 -27.95
CA PRO A 258 -22.60 -14.73 -26.95
C PRO A 258 -22.04 -16.15 -27.08
N GLU A 259 -21.50 -16.51 -28.24
CA GLU A 259 -20.87 -17.80 -28.53
C GLU A 259 -19.62 -18.09 -27.68
N TYR A 260 -18.90 -17.06 -27.21
CA TYR A 260 -17.69 -17.25 -26.39
C TYR A 260 -17.99 -17.56 -24.92
N LEU A 261 -19.21 -17.29 -24.46
CA LEU A 261 -19.65 -17.59 -23.09
C LEU A 261 -20.92 -18.43 -23.16
N PRO A 262 -20.82 -19.78 -23.20
CA PRO A 262 -21.96 -20.68 -23.05
C PRO A 262 -22.57 -20.54 -21.65
N LEU A 263 -23.39 -19.52 -21.48
CA LEU A 263 -24.20 -19.24 -20.30
C LEU A 263 -25.59 -19.86 -20.38
N CYS A 264 -25.91 -20.52 -21.49
CA CYS A 264 -27.12 -21.31 -21.65
C CYS A 264 -26.75 -22.80 -21.69
N GLY A 265 -27.61 -23.63 -21.14
CA GLY A 265 -27.34 -25.03 -20.91
C GLY A 265 -28.62 -25.87 -20.90
N PRO A 266 -28.48 -27.20 -20.87
CA PRO A 266 -29.63 -28.10 -20.88
C PRO A 266 -30.41 -27.98 -19.57
N ALA A 267 -31.70 -27.69 -19.70
CA ALA A 267 -32.68 -27.74 -18.62
C ALA A 267 -33.23 -29.16 -18.47
N GLY A 268 -33.74 -29.48 -17.28
CA GLY A 268 -34.48 -30.73 -17.05
C GLY A 268 -35.61 -30.88 -18.08
N GLY A 269 -35.58 -31.95 -18.87
CA GLY A 269 -36.54 -32.20 -19.95
C GLY A 269 -36.07 -31.84 -21.37
N GLY A 270 -34.79 -31.46 -21.57
CA GLY A 270 -34.21 -31.29 -22.92
C GLY A 270 -34.38 -29.90 -23.54
N ALA A 271 -35.05 -28.98 -22.86
CA ALA A 271 -35.12 -27.57 -23.26
C ALA A 271 -33.80 -26.85 -22.94
N THR A 272 -33.42 -25.84 -23.73
CA THR A 272 -32.29 -24.96 -23.39
C THR A 272 -32.78 -23.87 -22.43
N LEU A 273 -32.06 -23.66 -21.31
CA LEU A 273 -32.35 -22.61 -20.34
C LEU A 273 -31.23 -21.58 -20.33
N CYS A 274 -31.59 -20.32 -20.59
CA CYS A 274 -30.70 -19.17 -20.44
C CYS A 274 -30.99 -18.39 -19.15
N PRO A 275 -30.03 -17.61 -18.61
CA PRO A 275 -30.19 -16.89 -17.34
C PRO A 275 -31.34 -15.88 -17.33
N GLY A 276 -31.68 -15.28 -18.48
CA GLY A 276 -32.85 -14.41 -18.65
C GLY A 276 -34.20 -15.13 -18.69
N GLY A 277 -34.22 -16.46 -18.58
CA GLY A 277 -35.44 -17.29 -18.60
C GLY A 277 -35.97 -17.63 -19.98
N GLY A 278 -35.29 -17.20 -21.05
CA GLY A 278 -35.60 -17.59 -22.43
C GLY A 278 -34.88 -18.88 -22.87
N ALA A 279 -35.30 -19.41 -24.02
CA ALA A 279 -34.64 -20.53 -24.71
C ALA A 279 -33.49 -20.08 -25.64
N THR A 280 -33.30 -18.77 -25.82
CA THR A 280 -32.28 -18.18 -26.69
C THR A 280 -31.38 -17.24 -25.91
N ALA A 281 -30.08 -17.30 -26.20
CA ALA A 281 -29.09 -16.47 -25.55
C ALA A 281 -29.32 -14.99 -25.91
N THR A 282 -29.46 -14.15 -24.89
CA THR A 282 -29.62 -12.70 -25.05
C THR A 282 -28.37 -12.00 -24.53
N SER A 283 -27.98 -10.88 -25.14
CA SER A 283 -26.85 -10.05 -24.70
C SER A 283 -26.94 -9.55 -23.25
N ARG A 284 -28.12 -9.64 -22.62
CA ARG A 284 -28.39 -9.25 -21.23
C ARG A 284 -28.09 -10.36 -20.22
N ASP A 285 -28.00 -11.62 -20.64
CA ASP A 285 -27.87 -12.77 -19.74
C ASP A 285 -26.58 -12.72 -18.92
N ALA A 286 -25.46 -12.36 -19.54
CA ALA A 286 -24.19 -12.15 -18.86
C ALA A 286 -24.25 -11.01 -17.85
N GLY A 287 -24.98 -9.93 -18.18
CA GLY A 287 -25.20 -8.81 -17.27
C GLY A 287 -25.98 -9.19 -16.03
N VAL A 288 -27.03 -10.02 -16.17
CA VAL A 288 -27.83 -10.54 -15.05
C VAL A 288 -26.98 -11.40 -14.13
N VAL A 289 -26.24 -12.37 -14.67
CA VAL A 289 -25.36 -13.25 -13.89
C VAL A 289 -24.27 -12.45 -13.18
N ALA A 290 -23.60 -11.54 -13.88
CA ALA A 290 -22.57 -10.68 -13.31
C ALA A 290 -23.11 -9.79 -12.20
N PHE A 291 -24.31 -9.23 -12.36
CA PHE A 291 -24.95 -8.39 -11.35
C PHE A 291 -25.30 -9.18 -10.09
N LEU A 292 -25.92 -10.36 -10.23
CA LEU A 292 -26.25 -11.22 -9.09
C LEU A 292 -24.99 -11.71 -8.38
N GLY A 293 -23.93 -12.04 -9.12
CA GLY A 293 -22.62 -12.34 -8.56
C GLY A 293 -22.02 -11.17 -7.77
N ALA A 294 -22.09 -9.96 -8.34
CA ALA A 294 -21.62 -8.76 -7.70
C ALA A 294 -22.38 -8.44 -6.39
N LEU A 295 -23.69 -8.74 -6.33
CA LEU A 295 -24.48 -8.66 -5.10
C LEU A 295 -23.98 -9.66 -4.04
N GLY A 296 -23.66 -10.88 -4.44
CA GLY A 296 -23.07 -11.89 -3.54
C GLY A 296 -21.71 -11.42 -2.99
N GLY A 297 -20.87 -10.85 -3.85
CA GLY A 297 -19.60 -10.25 -3.48
C GLY A 297 -19.77 -9.04 -2.54
N ALA A 298 -20.77 -8.20 -2.79
CA ALA A 298 -21.11 -7.06 -1.93
C ALA A 298 -21.56 -7.52 -0.53
N LEU A 299 -22.38 -8.57 -0.43
CA LEU A 299 -22.78 -9.15 0.85
C LEU A 299 -21.57 -9.69 1.63
N ALA A 300 -20.68 -10.42 0.95
CA ALA A 300 -19.42 -10.88 1.54
C ALA A 300 -18.56 -9.70 2.02
N ALA A 301 -18.55 -8.60 1.27
CA ALA A 301 -17.84 -7.37 1.62
C ALA A 301 -18.41 -6.69 2.87
N ILE A 302 -19.73 -6.61 3.00
CA ILE A 302 -20.41 -6.08 4.19
C ILE A 302 -20.07 -6.91 5.44
N ILE A 303 -20.12 -8.24 5.33
CA ILE A 303 -19.77 -9.14 6.45
C ILE A 303 -18.31 -8.95 6.86
N ALA A 304 -17.39 -8.85 5.89
CA ALA A 304 -15.98 -8.60 6.17
C ALA A 304 -15.75 -7.23 6.83
N MET A 305 -16.47 -6.18 6.41
CA MET A 305 -16.41 -4.87 7.06
C MET A 305 -16.91 -4.89 8.49
N ARG A 306 -18.00 -5.62 8.78
CA ARG A 306 -18.54 -5.75 10.15
C ARG A 306 -17.59 -6.47 11.12
N ARG A 307 -16.74 -7.37 10.60
CA ARG A 307 -15.73 -8.09 11.41
C ARG A 307 -14.45 -7.28 11.63
N ALA A 308 -14.25 -6.19 10.89
CA ALA A 308 -13.06 -5.38 11.06
C ALA A 308 -13.17 -4.51 12.31
N SER A 309 -12.17 -4.57 13.18
CA SER A 309 -12.12 -3.74 14.39
C SER A 309 -12.08 -2.24 14.05
N PRO A 310 -12.78 -1.38 14.80
CA PRO A 310 -12.66 0.07 14.67
C PRO A 310 -11.21 0.51 14.98
N GLY A 311 -10.41 0.78 13.94
CA GLY A 311 -9.10 1.41 14.07
C GLY A 311 -9.18 2.93 13.86
N SER A 312 -8.39 3.69 14.63
CA SER A 312 -8.30 5.16 14.53
C SER A 312 -7.45 5.65 13.35
N SER A 313 -6.76 4.75 12.62
CA SER A 313 -5.93 5.16 11.48
C SER A 313 -6.79 5.71 10.32
N PRO A 314 -6.48 6.90 9.76
CA PRO A 314 -7.18 7.47 8.61
C PRO A 314 -7.03 6.61 7.34
N TYR A 315 -6.11 5.65 7.34
CA TYR A 315 -5.87 4.69 6.26
C TYR A 315 -6.56 3.35 6.54
N ARG A 316 -7.87 3.36 6.82
CA ARG A 316 -8.62 2.10 6.96
C ARG A 316 -8.50 1.28 5.68
N ILE A 317 -7.76 0.18 5.77
CA ILE A 317 -7.53 -0.85 4.75
C ILE A 317 -8.84 -1.53 4.35
N THR A 318 -9.74 -1.72 5.31
CA THR A 318 -10.97 -2.51 5.17
C THR A 318 -11.91 -2.08 4.04
N PRO A 319 -12.24 -0.78 3.85
CA PRO A 319 -13.09 -0.34 2.74
C PRO A 319 -12.46 -0.55 1.34
N ALA A 320 -11.13 -0.55 1.22
CA ALA A 320 -10.50 -0.86 -0.07
C ALA A 320 -10.63 -2.36 -0.41
N LEU A 321 -10.57 -3.22 0.60
CA LEU A 321 -10.74 -4.67 0.46
C LEU A 321 -12.22 -5.07 0.23
N SER A 322 -13.19 -4.26 0.63
CA SER A 322 -14.58 -4.48 0.26
C SER A 322 -14.86 -4.13 -1.20
N LEU A 323 -14.18 -3.11 -1.74
CA LEU A 323 -14.39 -2.66 -3.12
C LEU A 323 -13.96 -3.69 -4.17
N VAL A 324 -12.90 -4.47 -3.90
CA VAL A 324 -12.44 -5.53 -4.83
C VAL A 324 -13.39 -6.73 -4.88
N ARG A 325 -14.18 -6.97 -3.82
CA ARG A 325 -15.08 -8.13 -3.74
C ARG A 325 -16.28 -8.03 -4.68
N VAL A 326 -16.74 -6.82 -4.98
CA VAL A 326 -17.88 -6.64 -5.88
C VAL A 326 -17.58 -7.08 -7.32
N PRO A 327 -16.51 -6.59 -7.98
CA PRO A 327 -16.18 -7.03 -9.34
C PRO A 327 -15.68 -8.47 -9.39
N LEU A 328 -14.93 -8.91 -8.37
CA LEU A 328 -14.64 -10.34 -8.23
C LEU A 328 -15.95 -11.10 -8.20
N GLY A 329 -16.95 -10.64 -7.42
CA GLY A 329 -18.30 -11.21 -7.25
C GLY A 329 -18.92 -11.64 -8.56
N GLY A 330 -18.98 -10.68 -9.49
CA GLY A 330 -19.49 -10.91 -10.83
C GLY A 330 -18.65 -11.91 -11.62
N LEU A 331 -17.32 -11.81 -11.57
CA LEU A 331 -16.42 -12.72 -12.29
C LEU A 331 -16.58 -14.18 -11.86
N THR A 332 -16.62 -14.48 -10.55
CA THR A 332 -16.78 -15.87 -10.10
C THR A 332 -18.17 -16.41 -10.36
N ALA A 333 -19.20 -15.56 -10.35
CA ALA A 333 -20.55 -15.98 -10.72
C ALA A 333 -20.63 -16.38 -12.19
N VAL A 334 -20.04 -15.59 -13.09
CA VAL A 334 -19.98 -15.94 -14.52
C VAL A 334 -19.26 -17.28 -14.71
N VAL A 335 -18.08 -17.45 -14.12
CA VAL A 335 -17.32 -18.70 -14.23
C VAL A 335 -18.06 -19.88 -13.60
N GLY A 336 -18.66 -19.70 -12.41
CA GLY A 336 -19.39 -20.75 -11.71
C GLY A 336 -20.64 -21.20 -12.45
N VAL A 337 -21.40 -20.26 -13.03
CA VAL A 337 -22.56 -20.59 -13.86
C VAL A 337 -22.14 -21.32 -15.14
N MET A 338 -21.05 -20.89 -15.80
CA MET A 338 -20.50 -21.62 -16.96
C MET A 338 -20.10 -23.05 -16.58
N LEU A 339 -19.47 -23.24 -15.42
CA LEU A 339 -19.07 -24.57 -14.95
C LEU A 339 -20.28 -25.48 -14.70
N VAL A 340 -21.33 -24.98 -14.04
CA VAL A 340 -22.54 -25.78 -13.80
C VAL A 340 -23.27 -26.09 -15.10
N GLN A 341 -23.33 -25.14 -16.02
CA GLN A 341 -24.03 -25.32 -17.30
C GLN A 341 -23.26 -26.17 -18.32
N SER A 342 -21.95 -26.38 -18.11
CA SER A 342 -21.17 -27.32 -18.92
C SER A 342 -21.63 -28.77 -18.79
N GLY A 343 -22.41 -29.12 -17.77
CA GLY A 343 -22.90 -30.48 -17.53
C GLY A 343 -21.85 -31.43 -16.93
N GLU A 344 -20.62 -30.96 -16.72
CA GLU A 344 -19.49 -31.73 -16.18
C GLU A 344 -19.59 -31.96 -14.67
N VAL A 345 -20.50 -31.28 -13.97
CA VAL A 345 -20.70 -31.41 -12.51
C VAL A 345 -21.85 -32.39 -12.23
N PRO A 346 -21.57 -33.64 -11.82
CA PRO A 346 -22.62 -34.63 -11.56
C PRO A 346 -23.49 -34.20 -10.37
N GLY A 347 -24.82 -34.31 -10.53
CA GLY A 347 -25.80 -34.08 -9.46
C GLY A 347 -26.34 -32.64 -9.34
N VAL A 348 -25.92 -31.71 -10.20
CA VAL A 348 -26.44 -30.33 -10.22
C VAL A 348 -27.08 -30.04 -11.57
N SER A 349 -28.42 -30.06 -11.64
CA SER A 349 -29.18 -29.66 -12.82
C SER A 349 -29.94 -28.37 -12.55
N LEU A 350 -29.70 -27.34 -13.36
CA LEU A 350 -30.44 -26.07 -13.29
C LEU A 350 -31.74 -26.22 -14.09
N THR A 351 -32.87 -26.34 -13.40
CA THR A 351 -34.18 -26.54 -14.02
C THR A 351 -34.98 -25.25 -14.18
N SER A 352 -34.56 -24.15 -13.55
CA SER A 352 -35.22 -22.84 -13.66
C SER A 352 -34.25 -21.67 -13.65
N ALA A 353 -34.65 -20.55 -14.26
CA ALA A 353 -33.87 -19.30 -14.25
C ALA A 353 -33.65 -18.77 -12.82
N SER A 354 -34.61 -19.01 -11.91
CA SER A 354 -34.45 -18.68 -10.49
C SER A 354 -33.33 -19.47 -9.82
N GLN A 355 -33.12 -20.74 -10.18
CA GLN A 355 -31.98 -21.51 -9.69
C GLN A 355 -30.67 -20.96 -10.23
N VAL A 356 -30.59 -20.62 -11.52
CA VAL A 356 -29.41 -19.95 -12.11
C VAL A 356 -29.05 -18.68 -11.32
N ALA A 357 -30.07 -17.87 -10.99
CA ALA A 357 -29.89 -16.65 -10.21
C ALA A 357 -29.36 -16.91 -8.79
N VAL A 358 -29.89 -17.92 -8.10
CA VAL A 358 -29.43 -18.34 -6.76
C VAL A 358 -27.99 -18.83 -6.81
N PHE A 359 -27.63 -19.65 -7.80
CA PHE A 359 -26.26 -20.13 -7.98
C PHE A 359 -25.31 -18.99 -8.33
N ALA A 360 -25.70 -18.04 -9.17
CA ALA A 360 -24.90 -16.84 -9.46
C ALA A 360 -24.59 -16.04 -8.18
N LEU A 361 -25.60 -15.80 -7.34
CA LEU A 361 -25.43 -15.14 -6.04
C LEU A 361 -24.50 -15.94 -5.11
N LEU A 362 -24.71 -17.25 -5.03
CA LEU A 362 -23.91 -18.15 -4.17
C LEU A 362 -22.43 -18.17 -4.62
N PHE A 363 -22.18 -18.29 -5.92
CA PHE A 363 -20.83 -18.24 -6.48
C PHE A 363 -20.16 -16.89 -6.24
N GLY A 364 -20.91 -15.79 -6.37
CA GLY A 364 -20.45 -14.44 -6.04
C GLY A 364 -20.14 -14.26 -4.55
N PHE A 365 -20.83 -14.96 -3.65
CA PHE A 365 -20.52 -14.96 -2.22
C PHE A 365 -19.33 -15.86 -1.85
N SER A 366 -19.19 -17.00 -2.54
CA SER A 366 -18.23 -18.09 -2.22
C SER A 366 -16.78 -17.84 -2.64
N GLN A 367 -16.46 -16.66 -3.19
CA GLN A 367 -15.14 -16.35 -3.78
C GLN A 367 -13.97 -16.52 -2.82
N GLU A 368 -14.22 -16.24 -1.55
CA GLU A 368 -13.24 -16.35 -0.48
C GLU A 368 -12.80 -17.82 -0.29
N LEU A 369 -13.68 -18.79 -0.52
CA LEU A 369 -13.36 -20.22 -0.39
C LEU A 369 -12.39 -20.67 -1.49
N VAL A 370 -12.65 -20.26 -2.73
CA VAL A 370 -11.80 -20.55 -3.89
C VAL A 370 -10.45 -19.87 -3.77
N THR A 371 -10.44 -18.60 -3.34
CA THR A 371 -9.21 -17.83 -3.16
C THR A 371 -8.33 -18.43 -2.08
N ARG A 372 -8.90 -18.84 -0.94
CA ARG A 372 -8.16 -19.49 0.15
C ARG A 372 -7.58 -20.85 -0.26
N LEU A 373 -8.31 -21.62 -1.06
CA LEU A 373 -7.82 -22.90 -1.56
C LEU A 373 -6.62 -22.70 -2.49
N LEU A 374 -6.70 -21.77 -3.44
CA LEU A 374 -5.60 -21.43 -4.35
C LEU A 374 -4.37 -20.91 -3.59
N GLU A 375 -4.60 -20.04 -2.60
CA GLU A 375 -3.54 -19.48 -1.78
C GLU A 375 -2.83 -20.55 -0.94
N SER A 376 -3.57 -21.53 -0.41
CA SER A 376 -2.98 -22.66 0.32
C SER A 376 -2.06 -23.51 -0.58
N ARG A 377 -2.45 -23.73 -1.85
CA ARG A 377 -1.66 -24.48 -2.82
C ARG A 377 -0.41 -23.73 -3.27
N ALA A 378 -0.51 -22.41 -3.47
CA ALA A 378 0.62 -21.57 -3.85
C ALA A 378 1.71 -21.56 -2.76
N ARG A 379 1.32 -21.50 -1.48
CA ARG A 379 2.26 -21.55 -0.35
C ARG A 379 3.01 -22.88 -0.30
N VAL A 380 2.31 -24.00 -0.46
CA VAL A 380 2.94 -25.34 -0.50
C VAL A 380 3.98 -25.46 -1.62
N VAL A 381 3.69 -24.90 -2.81
CA VAL A 381 4.64 -24.89 -3.93
C VAL A 381 5.84 -23.98 -3.66
N GLN A 382 5.61 -22.78 -3.11
CA GLN A 382 6.69 -21.87 -2.75
C GLN A 382 7.61 -22.45 -1.66
N ASP A 383 7.04 -23.09 -0.64
CA ASP A 383 7.80 -23.75 0.43
C ASP A 383 8.60 -24.94 -0.11
N ALA A 384 8.05 -25.70 -1.06
CA ALA A 384 8.77 -26.76 -1.76
C ALA A 384 9.97 -26.23 -2.58
N THR A 385 9.89 -25.01 -3.12
CA THR A 385 11.02 -24.36 -3.81
C THR A 385 12.05 -23.75 -2.86
N LYS A 386 11.63 -23.11 -1.76
CA LYS A 386 12.52 -22.57 -0.72
C LYS A 386 13.28 -23.67 0.03
N GLY A 387 12.64 -24.81 0.28
CA GLY A 387 13.28 -25.99 0.88
C GLY A 387 14.35 -26.60 -0.04
N ARG A 388 14.19 -26.48 -1.36
CA ARG A 388 15.16 -26.99 -2.34
C ARG A 388 16.39 -26.08 -2.50
N SER A 389 16.21 -24.76 -2.40
CA SER A 389 17.34 -23.81 -2.39
C SER A 389 18.12 -23.86 -1.08
N SER A 390 17.45 -24.05 0.07
CA SER A 390 18.13 -24.15 1.37
C SER A 390 19.02 -25.39 1.50
N SER A 391 18.63 -26.51 0.89
CA SER A 391 19.43 -27.74 0.89
C SER A 391 20.63 -27.68 -0.06
N ALA A 392 20.50 -26.99 -1.19
CA ALA A 392 21.60 -26.75 -2.13
C ALA A 392 22.65 -25.79 -1.54
N ASP A 393 22.22 -24.73 -0.86
CA ASP A 393 23.09 -23.76 -0.18
C ASP A 393 23.80 -24.37 1.04
N ARG A 394 23.18 -25.35 1.71
CA ARG A 394 23.78 -26.08 2.84
C ARG A 394 24.80 -27.14 2.42
N GLN A 395 24.77 -27.58 1.16
CA GLN A 395 25.77 -28.53 0.62
C GLN A 395 27.05 -27.83 0.12
N ASP A 396 27.00 -26.54 -0.20
CA ASP A 396 28.17 -25.76 -0.65
C ASP A 396 29.04 -25.21 0.50
N VAL A 397 28.59 -25.29 1.75
CA VAL A 397 29.31 -24.80 2.95
C VAL A 397 29.95 -25.94 3.78
N SER A 398 30.04 -27.16 3.24
CA SER A 398 30.86 -28.20 3.89
C SER A 398 32.34 -27.99 3.52
N PRO A 399 33.23 -27.61 4.47
CA PRO A 399 34.65 -27.60 4.18
C PRO A 399 35.07 -29.05 3.95
N ARG A 400 35.66 -29.34 2.79
CA ARG A 400 36.45 -30.55 2.59
C ARG A 400 37.59 -30.52 3.62
N ALA A 401 37.42 -31.26 4.71
CA ALA A 401 38.52 -31.60 5.59
C ALA A 401 39.44 -32.56 4.83
N ALA A 402 40.62 -32.08 4.48
CA ALA A 402 41.80 -32.86 4.15
C ALA A 402 43.02 -32.11 4.69
#